data_AF-A0A7Y0X8E9-F1
#
_entry.id   AF-A0A7Y0X8E9-F1
#
_cell.length_a   1.000
_cell.length_b   1.000
_cell.length_c   1.000
_cell.angle_alpha   90.00
_cell.angle_beta   90.00
_cell.angle_gamma   90.00
#
_symmetry.space_group_name_H-M   'P 1'
#
loop_
_entity.id
_entity.type
_entity.pdbx_description
1 polymer ?
#
loop_
_entity_poly.entity_id
_entity_poly.type
_entity_poly.pdbx_seq_one_letter_code
_entity_poly.pdbx_strand_id
1 'polypeptide(L)'
;SSGTLDFDNVTGTWSFTPAPGYNGKVDLTYDITDNGTTNGVSDPQTVSGTATFEVTEVNDAPVTSEVTLSSTEEDGGSVTITATELLSNASDPEADSVIVDSGALVDPTSGTLT
;
A
#
# COMPACT_ATOMS: atom_id res chain seq x y z
N SER A 1 11.66 -0.60 7.47
CA SER A 1 12.55 -1.10 6.41
C SER A 1 11.76 -1.06 5.12
N SER A 2 12.36 -0.67 3.99
CA SER A 2 11.69 -0.66 2.67
C SER A 2 11.47 -2.07 2.09
N GLY A 3 12.16 -3.08 2.61
CA GLY A 3 12.09 -4.45 2.12
C GLY A 3 13.28 -5.30 2.58
N THR A 4 13.55 -6.35 1.82
CA THR A 4 14.68 -7.27 1.97
C THR A 4 15.35 -7.48 0.61
N LEU A 5 16.67 -7.71 0.62
CA LEU A 5 17.47 -7.97 -0.57
C LEU A 5 18.25 -9.26 -0.34
N ASP A 6 17.99 -10.26 -1.18
CA ASP A 6 18.61 -11.58 -1.11
C ASP A 6 19.52 -11.81 -2.32
N PHE A 7 20.63 -12.51 -2.12
CA PHE A 7 21.55 -12.93 -3.18
C PHE A 7 21.58 -14.44 -3.30
N ASP A 8 21.29 -14.95 -4.49
CA ASP A 8 21.48 -16.35 -4.84
C ASP A 8 22.87 -16.54 -5.45
N ASN A 9 23.75 -17.21 -4.71
CA ASN A 9 25.13 -17.48 -5.14
C ASN A 9 25.26 -18.61 -6.17
N VAL A 10 24.20 -19.38 -6.43
CA VAL A 10 24.17 -20.42 -7.46
C VAL A 10 23.83 -19.81 -8.81
N THR A 11 22.81 -18.94 -8.85
CA THR A 11 22.38 -18.29 -10.09
C THR A 11 23.06 -16.95 -10.35
N GLY A 12 23.64 -16.33 -9.32
CA GLY A 12 24.23 -14.99 -9.39
C GLY A 12 23.19 -13.87 -9.43
N THR A 13 21.95 -14.15 -9.02
CA THR A 13 20.84 -13.18 -9.07
C THR A 13 20.59 -12.51 -7.71
N TRP A 14 20.17 -11.25 -7.76
CA TRP A 14 19.72 -10.49 -6.60
C TRP A 14 18.20 -10.36 -6.67
N SER A 15 17.51 -10.59 -5.55
CA SER A 15 16.05 -10.48 -5.45
C SER A 15 15.67 -9.48 -4.37
N PHE A 16 14.92 -8.44 -4.74
CA PHE A 16 14.36 -7.48 -3.80
C PHE A 16 12.89 -7.82 -3.53
N THR A 17 12.52 -7.91 -2.25
CA THR A 17 11.13 -8.09 -1.81
C THR A 17 10.72 -6.85 -0.98
N PRO A 18 9.78 -6.03 -1.47
CA PRO A 18 9.26 -4.89 -0.71
C PRO A 18 8.66 -5.32 0.64
N ALA A 19 8.74 -4.44 1.64
CA ALA A 19 7.98 -4.65 2.88
C ALA A 19 6.47 -4.48 2.59
N PRO A 20 5.57 -5.18 3.32
CA PRO A 20 4.14 -4.95 3.19
C PRO A 20 3.79 -3.46 3.36
N GLY A 21 3.04 -2.90 2.40
CA GLY A 21 2.65 -1.49 2.36
C GLY A 21 3.76 -0.50 1.98
N TYR A 22 4.94 -0.96 1.55
CA TYR A 22 5.97 -0.06 1.04
C TYR A 22 5.75 0.25 -0.44
N ASN A 23 5.57 1.53 -0.75
CA ASN A 23 5.64 2.14 -2.06
C ASN A 23 6.70 3.27 -2.04
N GLY A 24 7.38 3.46 -3.16
CA GLY A 24 8.36 4.53 -3.35
C GLY A 24 9.70 4.09 -3.92
N LYS A 25 10.63 5.04 -3.95
CA LYS A 25 11.95 4.89 -4.58
C LYS A 25 12.89 4.01 -3.75
N VAL A 26 13.46 3.00 -4.40
CA VAL A 26 14.53 2.15 -3.88
C VAL A 26 15.85 2.56 -4.51
N ASP A 27 16.86 2.73 -3.68
CA ASP A 27 18.24 3.03 -4.08
C ASP A 27 19.15 1.85 -3.71
N LEU A 28 19.93 1.40 -4.68
CA LEU A 28 20.91 0.33 -4.53
C LEU A 28 22.32 0.88 -4.75
N THR A 29 23.26 0.42 -3.93
CA THR A 29 24.70 0.63 -4.10
C THR A 29 25.37 -0.73 -4.21
N TYR A 30 26.31 -0.88 -5.13
CA TYR A 30 27.03 -2.13 -5.33
C TYR A 30 28.47 -1.85 -5.78
N ASP A 31 29.36 -2.80 -5.54
CA ASP A 31 30.75 -2.73 -5.98
C ASP A 31 30.97 -3.67 -7.16
N ILE A 32 31.70 -3.20 -8.16
CA ILE A 32 32.19 -4.00 -9.28
C ILE A 32 33.68 -4.18 -9.08
N THR A 33 34.12 -5.42 -8.96
CA THR A 33 35.53 -5.77 -8.82
C THR A 33 36.02 -6.48 -10.07
N ASP A 34 37.01 -5.89 -10.73
CA ASP A 34 37.90 -6.60 -11.65
C ASP A 34 38.89 -7.42 -10.81
N ASN A 35 38.89 -8.75 -10.99
CA ASN A 35 39.78 -9.66 -10.25
C ASN A 35 41.09 -9.96 -11.00
N GLY A 36 41.50 -9.04 -11.86
CA GLY A 36 42.67 -9.16 -12.73
C GLY A 36 44.02 -9.31 -12.04
N THR A 37 45.05 -9.43 -12.89
CA THR A 37 46.45 -9.56 -12.48
C THR A 37 47.34 -8.61 -13.25
N THR A 38 48.33 -8.02 -12.59
CA THR A 38 49.39 -7.21 -13.21
C THR A 38 50.72 -7.95 -13.07
N ASN A 39 51.40 -8.22 -14.19
CA ASN A 39 52.66 -8.99 -14.22
C ASN A 39 52.57 -10.38 -13.55
N GLY A 40 51.41 -11.04 -13.63
CA GLY A 40 51.17 -12.36 -13.03
C GLY A 40 50.92 -12.34 -11.52
N VAL A 41 50.79 -11.15 -10.91
CA VAL A 41 50.43 -10.97 -9.50
C VAL A 41 48.99 -10.46 -9.42
N SER A 42 48.20 -10.98 -8.48
CA SER A 42 46.83 -10.53 -8.22
C SER A 42 46.80 -9.03 -7.95
N ASP A 43 45.97 -8.30 -8.70
CA ASP A 43 45.85 -6.84 -8.64
C ASP A 43 44.37 -6.44 -8.87
N PRO A 44 43.47 -6.77 -7.93
CA PRO A 44 42.05 -6.52 -8.11
C PRO A 44 41.72 -5.04 -7.93
N GLN A 45 40.86 -4.52 -8.80
CA GLN A 45 40.44 -3.12 -8.80
C GLN A 45 38.92 -3.03 -8.63
N THR A 46 38.46 -2.15 -7.74
CA THR A 46 37.04 -2.01 -7.39
C THR A 46 36.54 -0.59 -7.65
N VAL A 47 35.32 -0.48 -8.18
CA VAL A 47 34.56 0.77 -8.29
C VAL A 47 33.14 0.57 -7.77
N SER A 48 32.58 1.59 -7.12
CA SER A 48 31.18 1.57 -6.67
C SER A 48 30.24 2.11 -7.74
N GLY A 49 29.09 1.46 -7.91
CA GLY A 49 27.99 1.87 -8.77
C GLY A 49 26.70 2.08 -7.96
N THR A 50 25.74 2.75 -8.59
CA THR A 50 24.39 2.94 -8.05
C THR A 50 23.35 2.48 -9.06
N ALA A 51 22.18 2.06 -8.55
CA ALA A 51 20.99 1.78 -9.33
C ALA A 51 19.75 2.21 -8.54
N THR A 52 18.65 2.51 -9.23
CA THR A 52 17.40 2.87 -8.59
C THR A 52 16.22 2.32 -9.38
N PHE A 53 15.14 2.04 -8.68
CA PHE A 53 13.84 1.71 -9.24
C PHE A 53 12.74 2.18 -8.30
N GLU A 54 11.50 2.15 -8.77
CA GLU A 54 10.33 2.56 -8.01
C GLU A 54 9.44 1.36 -7.72
N VAL A 55 9.00 1.23 -6.47
CA VAL A 55 7.92 0.33 -6.07
C VAL A 55 6.63 1.12 -6.17
N THR A 56 5.83 0.83 -7.19
CA THR A 56 4.51 1.47 -7.34
C THR A 56 3.53 0.86 -6.34
N GLU A 57 2.63 1.70 -5.81
CA GLU A 57 1.49 1.20 -5.04
C GLU A 57 0.58 0.33 -5.91
N VAL A 58 -0.14 -0.58 -5.27
CA VAL A 58 -1.23 -1.33 -5.87
C VAL A 58 -2.49 -0.79 -5.21
N ASN A 59 -3.44 -0.34 -6.02
CA ASN A 59 -4.72 0.15 -5.50
C ASN A 59 -5.46 -0.97 -4.75
N ASP A 60 -5.63 -0.79 -3.45
CA ASP A 60 -6.40 -1.66 -2.58
C ASP A 60 -7.88 -1.24 -2.53
N ALA A 61 -8.72 -2.08 -1.93
CA ALA A 61 -10.12 -1.75 -1.74
C ALA A 61 -10.30 -0.89 -0.46
N PRO A 62 -11.29 0.02 -0.43
CA PRO A 62 -11.63 0.72 0.80
C PRO A 62 -11.98 -0.26 1.92
N VAL A 63 -11.57 0.07 3.13
CA VAL A 63 -11.94 -0.64 4.36
C VAL A 63 -12.92 0.19 5.17
N THR A 64 -13.83 -0.47 5.88
CA THR A 64 -14.80 0.20 6.74
C THR A 64 -15.21 -0.70 7.92
N SER A 65 -15.84 -0.10 8.91
CA SER A 65 -16.49 -0.79 10.02
C SER A 65 -17.84 -0.15 10.33
N GLU A 66 -18.65 -0.80 11.17
CA GLU A 66 -20.01 -0.33 11.49
C GLU A 66 -20.01 1.12 12.01
N VAL A 67 -20.91 1.93 11.46
CA VAL A 67 -21.19 3.28 11.95
C VAL A 67 -22.47 3.24 12.77
N THR A 68 -22.39 3.65 14.03
CA THR A 68 -23.57 3.84 14.88
C THR A 68 -24.09 5.27 14.74
N LEU A 69 -25.30 5.42 14.20
CA LEU A 69 -25.99 6.71 14.10
C LEU A 69 -26.77 7.02 15.39
N SER A 70 -27.15 8.29 15.55
CA SER A 70 -27.95 8.72 16.69
C SER A 70 -29.35 8.10 16.66
N SER A 71 -29.90 7.79 17.84
CA SER A 71 -31.29 7.35 17.98
C SER A 71 -32.28 8.46 17.60
N THR A 72 -33.44 8.07 17.09
CA THR A 72 -34.59 8.95 16.85
C THR A 72 -35.81 8.46 17.64
N GLU A 73 -36.75 9.36 17.93
CA GLU A 73 -38.08 8.99 18.44
C GLU A 73 -38.94 8.42 17.31
N GLU A 74 -39.87 7.49 17.63
CA GLU A 74 -40.71 6.86 16.60
C GLU A 74 -41.58 7.86 15.81
N ASP A 75 -41.96 8.96 16.47
CA ASP A 75 -42.80 10.02 15.93
C ASP A 75 -42.00 11.30 15.62
N GLY A 76 -40.65 11.22 15.64
CA GLY A 76 -39.74 12.35 15.44
C GLY A 76 -39.66 12.87 14.00
N GLY A 77 -40.29 12.19 13.05
CA GLY A 77 -40.24 12.51 11.62
C GLY A 77 -39.04 11.87 10.90
N SER A 78 -38.67 12.44 9.75
CA SER A 78 -37.59 11.91 8.90
C SER A 78 -36.20 12.16 9.52
N VAL A 79 -35.34 11.15 9.48
CA VAL A 79 -33.92 11.27 9.85
C VAL A 79 -33.08 11.57 8.62
N THR A 80 -32.30 12.64 8.67
CA THR A 80 -31.28 12.93 7.65
C THR A 80 -30.02 12.15 7.97
N ILE A 81 -29.56 11.34 7.02
CA ILE A 81 -28.28 10.62 7.11
C ILE A 81 -27.40 11.14 5.98
N THR A 82 -26.21 11.60 6.33
CA THR A 82 -25.24 12.16 5.38
C THR A 82 -24.23 11.10 4.94
N ALA A 83 -23.69 11.24 3.73
CA ALA A 83 -22.58 10.40 3.28
C ALA A 83 -21.37 10.51 4.21
N THR A 84 -21.12 11.70 4.78
CA THR A 84 -20.04 11.91 5.75
C THR A 84 -20.21 11.06 7.01
N GLU A 85 -21.43 10.92 7.53
CA GLU A 85 -21.69 10.02 8.66
C GLU A 85 -21.40 8.57 8.27
N LEU A 86 -21.89 8.12 7.11
CA LEU A 86 -21.66 6.77 6.61
C LEU A 86 -20.18 6.46 6.34
N LEU A 87 -19.38 7.47 5.97
CA LEU A 87 -17.95 7.35 5.69
C LEU A 87 -17.07 7.57 6.92
N SER A 88 -17.64 7.82 8.11
CA SER A 88 -16.87 8.18 9.32
C SER A 88 -15.85 7.13 9.75
N ASN A 89 -16.10 5.86 9.45
CA ASN A 89 -15.21 4.74 9.73
C ASN A 89 -14.59 4.13 8.46
N ALA A 90 -14.79 4.77 7.31
CA ALA A 90 -14.25 4.31 6.03
C ALA A 90 -12.90 4.98 5.75
N SER A 91 -11.96 4.20 5.24
CA SER A 91 -10.68 4.70 4.74
C SER A 91 -10.20 3.86 3.58
N ASP A 92 -9.44 4.47 2.69
CA ASP A 92 -8.73 3.76 1.65
C ASP A 92 -7.24 3.65 2.03
N PRO A 93 -6.58 2.48 1.86
CA PRO A 93 -5.17 2.31 2.23
C PRO A 93 -4.21 3.29 1.52
N GLU A 94 -4.52 3.71 0.29
CA GLU A 94 -3.75 4.69 -0.48
C GLU A 94 -4.21 6.13 -0.22
N ALA A 95 -5.18 6.32 0.68
CA ALA A 95 -5.85 7.60 0.95
C ALA A 95 -6.57 8.19 -0.28
N ASP A 96 -6.98 7.33 -1.22
CA ASP A 96 -7.85 7.72 -2.31
C ASP A 96 -9.25 8.10 -1.83
N SER A 97 -9.97 8.86 -2.66
CA SER A 97 -11.30 9.35 -2.30
C SER A 97 -12.33 8.22 -2.23
N VAL A 98 -12.98 8.08 -1.08
CA VAL A 98 -14.07 7.11 -0.87
C VAL A 98 -15.44 7.79 -1.04
N ILE A 99 -16.38 7.12 -1.69
CA ILE A 99 -17.76 7.61 -1.92
C ILE A 99 -18.80 6.56 -1.54
N VAL A 100 -20.02 7.01 -1.23
CA VAL A 100 -21.20 6.14 -1.09
C VAL A 100 -21.99 6.19 -2.39
N ASP A 101 -22.11 5.05 -3.09
CA ASP A 101 -22.78 4.96 -4.38
C ASP A 101 -24.27 4.59 -4.26
N SER A 102 -24.61 3.76 -3.28
CA SER A 102 -26.00 3.37 -3.00
C SER A 102 -26.19 2.98 -1.53
N GLY A 103 -27.45 2.96 -1.10
CA GLY A 103 -27.85 2.53 0.24
C GLY A 103 -29.18 1.81 0.21
N ALA A 104 -29.39 0.92 1.18
CA ALA A 104 -30.65 0.23 1.39
C ALA A 104 -30.82 -0.10 2.87
N LEU A 105 -32.07 -0.19 3.31
CA LEU A 105 -32.37 -0.76 4.62
C LEU A 105 -32.11 -2.26 4.58
N VAL A 106 -31.44 -2.77 5.62
CA VAL A 106 -31.21 -4.22 5.78
C VAL A 106 -32.54 -4.95 5.91
N ASP A 107 -33.45 -4.40 6.71
CA ASP A 107 -34.84 -4.79 6.76
C ASP A 107 -35.71 -3.75 6.04
N PRO A 108 -36.24 -4.05 4.85
CA PRO A 108 -37.08 -3.11 4.11
C PRO A 108 -38.43 -2.84 4.79
N THR A 109 -38.81 -3.61 5.81
CA THR A 109 -40.03 -3.35 6.60
C THR A 109 -39.80 -2.33 7.72
N SER A 110 -38.55 -1.98 8.01
CA SER A 110 -38.18 -0.96 9.00
C SER A 110 -38.42 0.48 8.52
N GLY A 111 -38.81 0.68 7.25
CA GLY A 111 -39.16 1.99 6.72
C GLY A 111 -38.81 2.13 5.23
N THR A 112 -38.55 3.36 4.82
CA THR A 112 -38.14 3.69 3.45
C THR A 112 -36.91 4.57 3.46
N LEU A 113 -35.95 4.27 2.58
CA LEU A 113 -34.87 5.18 2.23
C LEU A 113 -35.28 5.95 0.97
N THR A 114 -35.17 7.27 0.99
CA THR A 114 -35.62 8.17 -0.10
C THR A 114 -34.59 9.22 -0.40
#